data_AF-A0A2S7PS67-F1
#
_entry.id   AF-A0A2S7PS67-F1
#
_cell.length_a   1.000
_cell.length_b   1.000
_cell.length_c   1.000
_cell.angle_alpha   90.00
_cell.angle_beta   90.00
_cell.angle_gamma   90.00
#
_symmetry.space_group_name_H-M   'P 1'
#
loop_
_entity.id
_entity.type
_entity.pdbx_description
1 polymer ?
#
loop_
_entity_poly.entity_id
_entity_poly.type
_entity_poly.pdbx_seq_one_letter_code
_entity_poly.pdbx_strand_id
1 'polypeptide(L)'
;MEKLTTHKERLSALKARLSGSASFRAPTKRSDRSRPPPNPMFLAVLHAAARYAAGLDLSPIEQGFILMLKIYSTDKEIAQYGKMYTEMRSQPQFLANSKGTCLQMDEKTPYTEADMITDAQANLQEILARPENKILDISSLEGDGIDDAEYAKALAKAGSGITVITGPEPDPDGSDTPITNMGSDHQEPVHPVDPGPLYFLKVDRFMCHRKQNDSIFGPRNEVYWSFAAGADGGAQKSFKTGEYGEVESGDVRQMNIDFFEGVVHGHLGGHIECWEADDSDSEFYNKMVETLRSIGEYLMDAAVDATQESAGSNWGGSTGKPGKGEAILALVAICTVLVAELVAFFRNDDDLVYRREIAFTTSGLDAWAERPNHELSFMFDGGSNGKHELWLTCEQGSIPGDTTIPGDTTIPVSKNMNTVNTRV
;
A
#
# COMPACT_ATOMS: atom_id res chain seq x y z
N MET A 1 19.28 17.83 -10.87
CA MET A 1 18.64 17.47 -12.16
C MET A 1 18.57 15.94 -12.26
N GLU A 2 17.71 15.33 -11.43
CA GLU A 2 17.37 13.91 -11.56
C GLU A 2 16.74 13.68 -12.94
N LYS A 3 17.21 12.64 -13.64
CA LYS A 3 16.82 12.40 -15.03
C LYS A 3 15.85 11.23 -15.08
N LEU A 4 14.58 11.52 -15.38
CA LEU A 4 13.64 10.48 -15.80
C LEU A 4 14.31 9.60 -16.85
N THR A 5 14.16 8.28 -16.68
CA THR A 5 14.68 7.35 -17.69
C THR A 5 14.05 7.70 -19.02
N THR A 6 14.84 7.76 -20.08
CA THR A 6 14.29 8.00 -21.41
C THR A 6 13.41 6.81 -21.81
N HIS A 7 12.45 7.04 -22.69
CA HIS A 7 11.63 5.98 -23.27
C HIS A 7 12.45 4.76 -23.76
N LYS A 8 13.57 5.02 -24.45
CA LYS A 8 14.46 3.99 -24.96
C LYS A 8 15.13 3.19 -23.83
N GLU A 9 15.55 3.87 -22.76
CA GLU A 9 16.11 3.21 -21.57
C GLU A 9 15.04 2.34 -20.90
N ARG A 10 13.80 2.82 -20.76
CA ARG A 10 12.67 2.03 -20.21
C ARG A 10 12.38 0.78 -21.02
N LEU A 11 12.32 0.87 -22.35
CA LEU A 11 12.10 -0.32 -23.19
C LEU A 11 13.26 -1.32 -23.09
N SER A 12 14.50 -0.84 -23.04
CA SER A 12 15.66 -1.70 -22.85
C SER A 12 15.64 -2.39 -21.47
N ALA A 13 15.24 -1.64 -20.44
CA ALA A 13 15.05 -2.13 -19.08
C ALA A 13 13.99 -3.22 -19.02
N LEU A 14 12.83 -2.96 -19.62
CA LEU A 14 11.70 -3.89 -19.67
C LEU A 14 12.12 -5.19 -20.36
N LYS A 15 12.79 -5.07 -21.51
CA LYS A 15 13.25 -6.23 -22.27
C LYS A 15 14.22 -7.08 -21.45
N ALA A 16 15.22 -6.46 -20.82
CA ALA A 16 16.17 -7.16 -19.96
C ALA A 16 15.49 -7.81 -18.74
N ARG A 17 14.51 -7.12 -18.14
CA ARG A 17 13.71 -7.61 -17.01
C ARG A 17 12.92 -8.85 -17.38
N LEU A 18 12.22 -8.81 -18.52
CA LEU A 18 11.41 -9.93 -19.00
C LEU A 18 12.26 -11.09 -19.52
N SER A 19 13.42 -10.83 -20.15
CA SER A 19 14.29 -11.89 -20.67
C SER A 19 15.16 -12.57 -19.61
N GLY A 20 15.03 -12.18 -18.33
CA GLY A 20 15.89 -12.69 -17.25
C GLY A 20 17.38 -12.39 -17.44
N SER A 21 17.72 -11.48 -18.37
CA SER A 21 19.09 -11.13 -18.69
C SER A 21 19.60 -10.10 -17.68
N ALA A 22 20.41 -10.57 -16.72
CA ALA A 22 21.01 -9.76 -15.68
C ALA A 22 21.92 -8.66 -16.26
N SER A 23 21.38 -7.45 -16.41
CA SER A 23 22.14 -6.21 -16.61
C SER A 23 21.17 -5.02 -16.54
N PHE A 24 20.54 -4.81 -15.38
CA PHE A 24 19.97 -3.49 -15.09
C PHE A 24 20.79 -2.86 -13.97
N ARG A 25 21.48 -1.76 -14.27
CA ARG A 25 22.04 -0.88 -13.25
C ARG A 25 20.87 -0.19 -12.57
N ALA A 26 20.50 -0.66 -11.38
CA ALA A 26 19.90 0.26 -10.42
C ALA A 26 21.02 1.17 -9.91
N PRO A 27 20.82 2.49 -9.81
CA PRO A 27 21.55 3.30 -8.84
C PRO A 27 20.89 2.97 -7.52
N THR A 28 21.51 2.06 -6.82
CA THR A 28 21.74 2.19 -5.39
C THR A 28 22.91 1.25 -5.16
N LYS A 29 23.92 1.69 -4.41
CA LYS A 29 25.09 0.88 -4.03
C LYS A 29 24.72 -0.30 -3.09
N ARG A 30 23.54 -0.90 -3.23
CA ARG A 30 23.13 -2.11 -2.51
C ARG A 30 23.47 -3.31 -3.39
N SER A 31 24.68 -3.80 -3.18
CA SER A 31 25.34 -4.90 -3.87
C SER A 31 24.46 -6.14 -4.09
N ASP A 32 24.61 -6.70 -5.30
CA ASP A 32 24.75 -8.13 -5.56
C ASP A 32 23.61 -9.03 -5.04
N ARG A 33 22.45 -8.98 -5.72
CA ARG A 33 21.42 -10.01 -5.62
C ARG A 33 20.91 -10.35 -7.02
N SER A 34 20.83 -11.65 -7.32
CA SER A 34 19.99 -12.16 -8.40
C SER A 34 18.60 -11.55 -8.25
N ARG A 35 18.18 -10.67 -9.17
CA ARG A 35 16.85 -10.08 -9.09
C ARG A 35 15.83 -11.23 -9.11
N PRO A 36 14.88 -11.26 -8.16
CA PRO A 36 13.80 -12.23 -8.19
C PRO A 36 13.04 -12.12 -9.52
N PRO A 37 12.33 -13.18 -9.95
CA PRO A 37 11.49 -13.13 -11.14
C PRO A 37 10.49 -11.94 -11.12
N PRO A 38 9.93 -11.53 -12.27
CA PRO A 38 8.93 -10.46 -12.32
C PRO A 38 7.79 -10.71 -11.34
N ASN A 39 7.41 -9.68 -10.58
CA ASN A 39 6.25 -9.76 -9.70
C ASN A 39 5.01 -10.12 -10.54
N PRO A 40 4.16 -11.08 -10.12
CA PRO A 40 2.89 -11.37 -10.78
C PRO A 40 2.06 -10.10 -11.08
N MET A 41 2.05 -9.13 -10.17
CA MET A 41 1.33 -7.87 -10.36
C MET A 41 1.93 -6.99 -11.46
N PHE A 42 3.25 -6.97 -11.62
CA PHE A 42 3.89 -6.25 -12.72
C PHE A 42 3.57 -6.89 -14.07
N LEU A 43 3.48 -8.22 -14.12
CA LEU A 43 3.02 -8.93 -15.31
C LEU A 43 1.55 -8.63 -15.61
N ALA A 44 0.71 -8.50 -14.58
CA ALA A 44 -0.68 -8.09 -14.72
C ALA A 44 -0.81 -6.65 -15.27
N VAL A 45 0.06 -5.72 -14.85
CA VAL A 45 0.13 -4.36 -15.43
C VAL A 45 0.47 -4.41 -16.92
N LEU A 46 1.42 -5.25 -17.33
CA LEU A 46 1.78 -5.40 -18.74
C LEU A 46 0.68 -6.09 -19.57
N HIS A 47 -0.04 -7.04 -18.96
CA HIS A 47 -1.23 -7.64 -19.54
C HIS A 47 -2.32 -6.59 -19.78
N ALA A 48 -2.61 -5.76 -18.77
CA ALA A 48 -3.52 -4.62 -18.89
C ALA A 48 -3.10 -3.67 -20.02
N ALA A 49 -1.79 -3.38 -20.13
CA ALA A 49 -1.25 -2.55 -21.21
C ALA A 49 -1.49 -3.15 -22.60
N ALA A 50 -1.39 -4.48 -22.75
CA ALA A 50 -1.69 -5.18 -24.00
C ALA A 50 -3.18 -5.06 -24.37
N ARG A 51 -4.07 -5.28 -23.39
CA ARG A 51 -5.52 -5.14 -23.56
C ARG A 51 -5.93 -3.71 -23.91
N TYR A 52 -5.38 -2.73 -23.19
CA TYR A 52 -5.62 -1.31 -23.43
C TYR A 52 -5.24 -0.91 -24.85
N ALA A 53 -4.07 -1.34 -25.31
CA ALA A 53 -3.59 -1.06 -26.67
C ALA A 53 -4.45 -1.72 -27.76
N ALA A 54 -5.07 -2.86 -27.44
CA ALA A 54 -6.02 -3.55 -28.31
C ALA A 54 -7.44 -2.93 -28.28
N GLY A 55 -7.68 -1.92 -27.44
CA GLY A 55 -8.99 -1.29 -27.27
C GLY A 55 -10.02 -2.21 -26.60
N LEU A 56 -9.58 -3.16 -25.78
CA LEU A 56 -10.44 -4.07 -25.05
C LEU A 56 -10.94 -3.44 -23.74
N ASP A 57 -12.13 -3.86 -23.31
CA ASP A 57 -12.68 -3.45 -22.01
C ASP A 57 -11.76 -3.91 -20.88
N LEU A 58 -11.43 -2.98 -19.98
CA LEU A 58 -10.57 -3.23 -18.84
C LEU A 58 -11.41 -3.46 -17.59
N SER A 59 -11.01 -4.40 -16.74
CA SER A 59 -11.56 -4.50 -15.38
C SER A 59 -11.20 -3.26 -14.55
N PRO A 60 -11.85 -3.04 -13.38
CA PRO A 60 -11.49 -1.95 -12.48
C PRO A 60 -9.99 -1.92 -12.11
N ILE A 61 -9.40 -3.08 -11.76
CA ILE A 61 -7.97 -3.19 -11.44
C ILE A 61 -7.08 -2.81 -12.61
N GLU A 62 -7.42 -3.27 -13.82
CA GLU A 62 -6.67 -2.96 -15.03
C GLU A 62 -6.77 -1.47 -15.39
N GLN A 63 -7.92 -0.83 -15.17
CA GLN A 63 -8.05 0.62 -15.34
C GLN A 63 -7.13 1.38 -14.39
N GLY A 64 -7.06 0.96 -13.13
CA GLY A 64 -6.10 1.48 -12.15
C GLY A 64 -4.67 1.35 -12.65
N PHE A 65 -4.28 0.17 -13.15
CA PHE A 65 -2.95 -0.08 -13.71
C PHE A 65 -2.60 0.85 -14.88
N ILE A 66 -3.53 1.05 -15.81
CA ILE A 66 -3.32 1.95 -16.95
C ILE A 66 -3.21 3.40 -16.51
N LEU A 67 -4.01 3.82 -15.52
CA LEU A 67 -3.90 5.18 -14.96
C LEU A 67 -2.50 5.42 -14.41
N MET A 68 -1.89 4.44 -13.73
CA MET A 68 -0.50 4.57 -13.27
C MET A 68 0.49 4.76 -14.42
N LEU A 69 0.37 3.93 -15.46
CA LEU A 69 1.31 4.00 -16.57
C LEU A 69 1.18 5.35 -17.31
N LYS A 70 -0.04 5.88 -17.43
CA LYS A 70 -0.33 7.16 -18.09
C LYS A 70 0.33 8.37 -17.42
N ILE A 71 0.71 8.23 -16.16
CA ILE A 71 1.38 9.31 -15.42
C ILE A 71 2.81 9.53 -15.92
N TYR A 72 3.44 8.48 -16.45
CA TYR A 72 4.85 8.51 -16.90
C TYR A 72 5.05 8.20 -18.37
N SER A 73 4.00 7.72 -19.02
CA SER A 73 4.07 7.13 -20.35
C SER A 73 2.90 7.62 -21.18
N THR A 74 3.19 7.94 -22.44
CA THR A 74 2.15 8.18 -23.42
C THR A 74 1.43 6.88 -23.80
N ASP A 75 0.22 6.97 -24.35
CA ASP A 75 -0.51 5.79 -24.86
C ASP A 75 0.32 4.93 -25.81
N LYS A 76 1.16 5.57 -26.63
CA LYS A 76 2.06 4.90 -27.56
C LYS A 76 3.11 4.05 -26.84
N GLU A 77 3.63 4.52 -25.72
CA GLU A 77 4.61 3.80 -24.91
C GLU A 77 3.94 2.64 -24.16
N ILE A 78 2.77 2.87 -23.59
CA ILE A 78 1.95 1.83 -22.95
C ILE A 78 1.68 0.69 -23.93
N ALA A 79 1.29 1.02 -25.16
CA ALA A 79 1.08 0.02 -26.20
C ALA A 79 2.34 -0.79 -26.53
N GLN A 80 3.52 -0.19 -26.45
CA GLN A 80 4.77 -0.91 -26.65
C GLN A 80 5.12 -1.82 -25.47
N TYR A 81 4.79 -1.43 -24.23
CA TYR A 81 4.94 -2.29 -23.07
C TYR A 81 4.06 -3.54 -23.18
N GLY A 82 2.79 -3.37 -23.54
CA GLY A 82 1.86 -4.49 -23.78
C GLY A 82 2.29 -5.41 -24.92
N LYS A 83 2.77 -4.83 -26.03
CA LYS A 83 3.34 -5.60 -27.15
C LYS A 83 4.55 -6.43 -26.71
N MET A 84 5.46 -5.84 -25.93
CA MET A 84 6.65 -6.55 -25.44
C MET A 84 6.28 -7.72 -24.53
N TYR A 85 5.30 -7.55 -23.66
CA TYR A 85 4.76 -8.63 -22.84
C TYR A 85 4.19 -9.77 -23.70
N THR A 86 3.39 -9.44 -24.71
CA THR A 86 2.80 -10.43 -25.64
C THR A 86 3.89 -11.21 -26.38
N GLU A 87 4.91 -10.53 -26.88
CA GLU A 87 6.06 -11.15 -27.55
C GLU A 87 6.84 -12.07 -26.59
N MET A 88 7.13 -11.62 -25.37
CA MET A 88 7.87 -12.41 -24.37
C MET A 88 7.07 -13.61 -23.87
N ARG A 89 5.75 -13.48 -23.73
CA ARG A 89 4.86 -14.55 -23.29
C ARG A 89 4.80 -15.73 -24.24
N SER A 90 5.09 -15.52 -25.53
CA SER A 90 5.24 -16.59 -26.50
C SER A 90 6.52 -17.43 -26.31
N GLN A 91 7.45 -17.00 -25.44
CA GLN A 91 8.73 -17.67 -25.22
C GLN A 91 8.64 -18.67 -24.04
N PRO A 92 8.95 -19.97 -24.24
CA PRO A 92 8.88 -20.97 -23.17
C PRO A 92 9.76 -20.65 -21.94
N GLN A 93 10.92 -20.02 -22.16
CA GLN A 93 11.84 -19.66 -21.09
C GLN A 93 11.28 -18.56 -20.18
N PHE A 94 10.50 -17.63 -20.73
CA PHE A 94 9.84 -16.59 -19.95
C PHE A 94 8.76 -17.19 -19.03
N LEU A 95 7.94 -18.09 -19.58
CA LEU A 95 6.89 -18.79 -18.83
C LEU A 95 7.46 -19.67 -17.71
N ALA A 96 8.57 -20.36 -17.96
CA ALA A 96 9.22 -21.20 -16.96
C ALA A 96 9.79 -20.41 -15.77
N ASN A 97 10.14 -19.14 -15.97
CA ASN A 97 10.80 -18.28 -14.99
C ASN A 97 9.86 -17.24 -14.36
N SER A 98 8.60 -17.20 -14.75
CA SER A 98 7.63 -16.20 -14.28
C SER A 98 6.47 -16.88 -13.56
N LYS A 99 5.88 -16.16 -12.59
CA LYS A 99 4.68 -16.61 -11.85
C LYS A 99 3.60 -15.54 -11.96
N GLY A 100 2.34 -15.95 -11.90
CA GLY A 100 1.19 -15.05 -11.92
C GLY A 100 0.05 -15.57 -12.78
N THR A 101 -1.17 -15.34 -12.31
CA THR A 101 -2.41 -15.84 -12.93
C THR A 101 -2.57 -15.30 -14.35
N CYS A 102 -2.14 -14.06 -14.61
CA CYS A 102 -2.17 -13.44 -15.94
C CYS A 102 -1.41 -14.23 -17.02
N LEU A 103 -0.41 -15.05 -16.65
CA LEU A 103 0.38 -15.83 -17.62
C LEU A 103 -0.44 -16.93 -18.32
N GLN A 104 -1.59 -17.31 -17.75
CA GLN A 104 -2.50 -18.31 -18.33
C GLN A 104 -3.71 -17.67 -19.04
N MET A 105 -3.93 -16.35 -18.90
CA MET A 105 -5.10 -15.65 -19.46
C MET A 105 -4.93 -15.30 -20.92
N ASP A 106 -5.89 -15.54 -21.82
CA ASP A 106 -5.75 -14.96 -23.17
C ASP A 106 -5.86 -13.42 -23.15
N GLU A 107 -5.53 -12.77 -24.27
CA GLU A 107 -5.61 -11.30 -24.39
C GLU A 107 -7.03 -10.75 -24.20
N LYS A 108 -8.09 -11.58 -24.25
CA LYS A 108 -9.49 -11.17 -24.10
C LYS A 108 -9.99 -11.28 -22.67
N THR A 109 -9.32 -12.07 -21.84
CA THR A 109 -9.65 -12.26 -20.44
C THR A 109 -9.01 -11.14 -19.59
N PRO A 110 -9.81 -10.30 -18.91
CA PRO A 110 -9.27 -9.29 -18.02
C PRO A 110 -8.72 -9.94 -16.74
N TYR A 111 -7.65 -9.37 -16.22
CA TYR A 111 -7.18 -9.63 -14.86
C TYR A 111 -8.13 -8.97 -13.85
N THR A 112 -8.49 -9.66 -12.78
CA THR A 112 -9.47 -9.18 -11.78
C THR A 112 -8.91 -9.19 -10.36
N GLU A 113 -9.66 -8.65 -9.40
CA GLU A 113 -9.32 -8.71 -7.97
C GLU A 113 -9.20 -10.15 -7.46
N ALA A 114 -10.05 -11.06 -7.95
CA ALA A 114 -9.98 -12.47 -7.59
C ALA A 114 -8.65 -13.12 -8.04
N ASP A 115 -8.13 -12.72 -9.19
CA ASP A 115 -6.84 -13.18 -9.69
C ASP A 115 -5.68 -12.61 -8.87
N MET A 116 -5.80 -11.35 -8.43
CA MET A 116 -4.87 -10.73 -7.50
C MET A 116 -4.83 -11.43 -6.14
N ILE A 117 -6.00 -11.77 -5.58
CA ILE A 117 -6.08 -12.55 -4.34
C ILE A 117 -5.42 -13.92 -4.53
N THR A 118 -5.66 -14.57 -5.67
CA THR A 118 -5.03 -15.85 -6.02
C THR A 118 -3.51 -15.71 -6.09
N ASP A 119 -3.00 -14.66 -6.72
CA ASP A 119 -1.57 -14.36 -6.79
C ASP A 119 -0.99 -14.05 -5.40
N ALA A 120 -1.69 -13.30 -4.56
CA ALA A 120 -1.29 -13.02 -3.17
C ALA A 120 -1.17 -14.31 -2.35
N GLN A 121 -2.19 -15.17 -2.40
CA GLN A 121 -2.20 -16.46 -1.72
C GLN A 121 -1.06 -17.37 -2.18
N ALA A 122 -0.82 -17.44 -3.49
CA ALA A 122 0.25 -18.26 -4.06
C ALA A 122 1.66 -17.79 -3.62
N ASN A 123 1.81 -16.53 -3.22
CA ASN A 123 3.06 -15.95 -2.76
C ASN A 123 3.16 -15.78 -1.23
N LEU A 124 2.10 -16.07 -0.46
CA LEU A 124 2.03 -15.82 0.98
C LEU A 124 3.23 -16.40 1.75
N GLN A 125 3.61 -17.66 1.48
CA GLN A 125 4.71 -18.30 2.19
C GLN A 125 6.06 -17.64 1.89
N GLU A 126 6.29 -17.18 0.66
CA GLU A 126 7.49 -16.43 0.32
C GLU A 126 7.49 -15.05 0.99
N ILE A 127 6.32 -14.40 1.06
CA ILE A 127 6.13 -13.10 1.71
C ILE A 127 6.38 -13.19 3.22
N LEU A 128 5.84 -14.22 3.88
CA LEU A 128 6.03 -14.48 5.32
C LEU A 128 7.49 -14.81 5.66
N ALA A 129 8.21 -15.46 4.74
CA ALA A 129 9.61 -15.83 4.96
C ALA A 129 10.59 -14.63 4.86
N ARG A 130 10.13 -13.46 4.41
CA ARG A 130 10.98 -12.26 4.28
C ARG A 130 11.14 -11.60 5.66
N PRO A 131 12.37 -11.44 6.18
CA PRO A 131 12.60 -10.90 7.51
C PRO A 131 12.23 -9.42 7.66
N GLU A 132 12.10 -8.68 6.55
CA GLU A 132 11.59 -7.30 6.52
C GLU A 132 10.05 -7.19 6.60
N ASN A 133 9.34 -8.33 6.58
CA ASN A 133 7.90 -8.39 6.79
C ASN A 133 7.59 -8.93 8.19
N LYS A 134 6.63 -8.31 8.88
CA LYS A 134 6.26 -8.69 10.25
C LYS A 134 4.76 -8.57 10.45
N ILE A 135 4.18 -9.57 11.12
CA ILE A 135 2.86 -9.47 11.75
C ILE A 135 3.12 -9.36 13.24
N LEU A 136 2.57 -8.34 13.88
CA LEU A 136 2.82 -8.01 15.28
C LEU A 136 1.49 -7.92 16.02
N ASP A 137 1.34 -8.71 17.08
CA ASP A 137 0.28 -8.49 18.06
C ASP A 137 0.71 -7.38 19.03
N ILE A 138 0.05 -6.22 18.95
CA ILE A 138 0.40 -5.04 19.74
C ILE A 138 0.19 -5.23 21.25
N SER A 139 -0.69 -6.15 21.64
CA SER A 139 -0.94 -6.45 23.06
C SER A 139 0.25 -7.13 23.73
N SER A 140 1.15 -7.72 22.94
CA SER A 140 2.37 -8.37 23.43
C SER A 140 3.56 -7.43 23.62
N LEU A 141 3.43 -6.14 23.29
CA LEU A 141 4.52 -5.18 23.36
C LEU A 141 4.71 -4.59 24.77
N GLU A 142 5.92 -4.74 25.33
CA GLU A 142 6.32 -4.16 26.62
C GLU A 142 6.79 -2.69 26.55
N GLY A 143 6.71 -2.03 25.38
CA GLY A 143 7.09 -0.63 25.16
C GLY A 143 6.54 -0.06 23.86
N ASP A 144 6.94 1.17 23.49
CA ASP A 144 6.32 1.91 22.36
C ASP A 144 7.00 1.66 20.99
N GLY A 145 8.21 1.09 21.00
CA GLY A 145 8.93 0.74 19.78
C GLY A 145 8.54 -0.64 19.26
N ILE A 146 8.06 -0.72 18.02
CA ILE A 146 7.65 -1.98 17.38
C ILE A 146 8.81 -2.73 16.69
N ASP A 147 9.93 -2.03 16.51
CA ASP A 147 11.11 -2.48 15.79
C ASP A 147 12.20 -2.96 16.75
N ASP A 148 12.19 -4.26 17.05
CA ASP A 148 13.33 -4.89 17.68
C ASP A 148 14.59 -4.80 16.78
N ALA A 149 15.76 -5.03 17.38
CA ALA A 149 17.04 -4.84 16.69
C ALA A 149 17.24 -5.77 15.48
N GLU A 150 16.63 -6.97 15.49
CA GLU A 150 16.73 -7.91 14.38
C GLU A 150 15.86 -7.45 13.21
N TYR A 151 14.61 -7.08 13.50
CA TYR A 151 13.69 -6.55 12.51
C TYR A 151 14.17 -5.24 11.90
N ALA A 152 14.66 -4.29 12.72
CA ALA A 152 15.23 -3.03 12.25
C ALA A 152 16.43 -3.26 11.29
N LYS A 153 17.24 -4.29 11.54
CA LYS A 153 18.35 -4.66 10.65
C LYS A 153 17.84 -5.27 9.33
N ALA A 154 16.78 -6.07 9.37
CA ALA A 154 16.15 -6.62 8.18
C ALA A 154 15.55 -5.52 7.30
N LEU A 155 14.79 -4.59 7.93
CA LEU A 155 14.27 -3.38 7.32
C LEU A 155 15.38 -2.57 6.64
N ALA A 156 16.44 -2.21 7.37
CA ALA A 156 17.56 -1.42 6.83
C ALA A 156 18.20 -2.12 5.61
N LYS A 157 18.39 -3.44 5.68
CA LYS A 157 18.97 -4.26 4.61
C LYS A 157 18.08 -4.31 3.37
N ALA A 158 16.77 -4.42 3.56
CA ALA A 158 15.80 -4.48 2.46
C ALA A 158 15.59 -3.11 1.80
N GLY A 159 15.63 -2.01 2.57
CA GLY A 159 15.32 -0.66 2.06
C GLY A 159 13.83 -0.34 2.01
N SER A 160 13.00 -1.31 2.37
CA SER A 160 11.58 -1.18 2.66
C SER A 160 11.13 -2.33 3.54
N GLY A 161 9.90 -2.27 4.05
CA GLY A 161 9.29 -3.43 4.71
C GLY A 161 7.85 -3.14 5.15
N ILE A 162 7.17 -4.23 5.50
CA ILE A 162 5.74 -4.21 5.80
C ILE A 162 5.54 -4.66 7.24
N THR A 163 4.80 -3.86 8.01
CA THR A 163 4.39 -4.24 9.36
C THR A 163 2.87 -4.28 9.43
N VAL A 164 2.31 -5.45 9.69
CA VAL A 164 0.88 -5.60 9.99
C VAL A 164 0.70 -5.70 11.49
N ILE A 165 -0.02 -4.74 12.05
CA ILE A 165 -0.32 -4.63 13.47
C ILE A 165 -1.70 -5.24 13.71
N THR A 166 -1.74 -6.16 14.66
CA THR A 166 -2.92 -6.93 15.05
C THR A 166 -3.13 -6.78 16.55
N GLY A 167 -4.30 -7.16 17.03
CA GLY A 167 -4.60 -7.25 18.45
C GLY A 167 -5.48 -8.47 18.75
N PRO A 168 -5.72 -8.74 20.04
CA PRO A 168 -6.60 -9.83 20.45
C PRO A 168 -7.98 -9.68 19.80
N GLU A 169 -8.45 -10.74 19.14
CA GLU A 169 -9.81 -10.76 18.62
C GLU A 169 -10.79 -10.86 19.82
N PRO A 170 -11.93 -10.16 19.78
CA PRO A 170 -12.93 -10.26 20.84
C PRO A 170 -13.43 -11.71 20.96
N ASP A 171 -13.53 -12.19 22.21
CA ASP A 171 -13.96 -13.55 22.50
C ASP A 171 -15.41 -13.74 22.02
N PRO A 172 -15.70 -14.64 21.06
CA PRO A 172 -17.03 -14.76 20.47
C PRO A 172 -18.10 -15.22 21.49
N ASP A 173 -17.67 -15.81 22.61
CA ASP A 173 -18.55 -16.32 23.66
C ASP A 173 -18.78 -15.32 24.81
N GLY A 174 -18.25 -14.09 24.74
CA GLY A 174 -18.27 -13.10 25.83
C GLY A 174 -19.54 -12.25 25.98
N SER A 175 -20.59 -12.47 25.17
CA SER A 175 -21.84 -11.69 25.27
C SER A 175 -22.78 -12.24 26.36
N ASP A 176 -22.33 -12.23 27.62
CA ASP A 176 -23.19 -12.38 28.79
C ASP A 176 -24.01 -11.08 28.99
N THR A 177 -24.87 -10.76 28.03
CA THR A 177 -26.05 -9.95 28.32
C THR A 177 -27.16 -10.93 28.71
N PRO A 178 -27.69 -10.89 29.94
CA PRO A 178 -28.81 -11.73 30.30
C PRO A 178 -29.99 -11.29 29.43
N ILE A 179 -30.36 -12.11 28.44
CA ILE A 179 -31.63 -11.96 27.75
C ILE A 179 -32.72 -12.27 28.79
N THR A 180 -33.19 -11.24 29.48
CA THR A 180 -34.45 -11.29 30.21
C THR A 180 -35.56 -11.38 29.17
N ASN A 181 -35.89 -12.61 28.78
CA ASN A 181 -37.10 -12.93 28.02
C ASN A 181 -38.33 -12.61 28.88
N MET A 182 -38.93 -11.44 28.68
CA MET A 182 -40.30 -11.13 29.11
C MET A 182 -41.01 -10.31 28.03
N GLY A 183 -41.97 -10.97 27.34
CA GLY A 183 -43.20 -10.33 26.87
C GLY A 183 -43.22 -9.72 25.47
N SER A 184 -43.72 -10.53 24.53
CA SER A 184 -44.67 -10.23 23.42
C SER A 184 -44.89 -8.81 22.89
N ASP A 185 -44.99 -8.76 21.56
CA ASP A 185 -45.52 -7.72 20.68
C ASP A 185 -44.69 -6.42 20.65
N HIS A 186 -43.94 -6.24 19.55
CA HIS A 186 -43.91 -5.03 18.72
C HIS A 186 -42.80 -5.18 17.65
N GLN A 187 -43.21 -5.07 16.38
CA GLN A 187 -42.48 -4.54 15.23
C GLN A 187 -40.94 -4.54 15.33
N GLU A 188 -40.26 -5.37 14.52
CA GLU A 188 -38.79 -5.36 14.42
C GLU A 188 -38.29 -3.92 14.27
N PRO A 189 -37.54 -3.39 15.25
CA PRO A 189 -36.85 -2.13 15.07
C PRO A 189 -35.91 -2.32 13.89
N VAL A 190 -35.98 -1.43 12.90
CA VAL A 190 -34.89 -1.27 11.95
C VAL A 190 -33.67 -0.89 12.79
N HIS A 191 -32.83 -1.86 13.11
CA HIS A 191 -31.57 -1.61 13.80
C HIS A 191 -30.79 -0.61 12.93
N PRO A 192 -30.33 0.53 13.49
CA PRO A 192 -29.41 1.38 12.76
C PRO A 192 -28.21 0.52 12.37
N VAL A 193 -27.87 0.53 11.08
CA VAL A 193 -26.64 -0.09 10.57
C VAL A 193 -25.51 0.47 11.42
N ASP A 194 -24.83 -0.39 12.18
CA ASP A 194 -23.66 0.02 12.95
C ASP A 194 -22.64 0.60 11.96
N PRO A 195 -22.35 1.90 12.04
CA PRO A 195 -21.42 2.53 11.12
C PRO A 195 -19.97 2.06 11.32
N GLY A 196 -19.67 1.25 12.34
CA GLY A 196 -18.33 0.79 12.65
C GLY A 196 -17.52 1.82 13.47
N PRO A 197 -16.40 1.40 14.07
CA PRO A 197 -15.57 2.27 14.88
C PRO A 197 -14.87 3.34 14.05
N LEU A 198 -14.88 4.58 14.55
CA LEU A 198 -14.18 5.73 13.99
C LEU A 198 -12.80 5.84 14.63
N TYR A 199 -11.75 6.03 13.83
CA TYR A 199 -10.39 6.23 14.34
C TYR A 199 -9.76 7.53 13.83
N PHE A 200 -8.93 8.12 14.67
CA PHE A 200 -8.10 9.29 14.37
C PHE A 200 -6.65 8.92 14.62
N LEU A 201 -5.84 8.88 13.55
CA LEU A 201 -4.40 8.67 13.66
C LEU A 201 -3.68 9.96 13.31
N LYS A 202 -2.69 10.33 14.13
CA LYS A 202 -1.87 11.52 13.93
C LYS A 202 -0.40 11.17 13.88
N VAL A 203 0.34 11.83 13.01
CA VAL A 203 1.80 11.86 13.08
C VAL A 203 2.20 12.97 14.04
N ASP A 204 2.78 12.60 15.18
CA ASP A 204 3.12 13.53 16.24
C ASP A 204 4.43 14.24 15.93
N ARG A 205 5.51 13.46 15.76
CA ARG A 205 6.87 13.95 15.60
C ARG A 205 7.76 12.96 14.86
N PHE A 206 8.91 13.45 14.39
CA PHE A 206 10.03 12.59 14.02
C PHE A 206 11.33 13.02 14.70
N MET A 207 12.24 12.06 14.87
CA MET A 207 13.59 12.24 15.39
C MET A 207 14.60 11.81 14.34
N CYS A 208 15.61 12.63 14.11
CA CYS A 208 16.78 12.24 13.32
C CYS A 208 17.79 11.55 14.23
N HIS A 209 17.98 10.24 14.09
CA HIS A 209 19.01 9.50 14.81
C HIS A 209 20.38 9.66 14.17
N ARG A 210 20.40 9.80 12.84
CA ARG A 210 21.60 9.97 12.03
C ARG A 210 21.23 10.76 10.79
N LYS A 211 21.88 11.89 10.55
CA LYS A 211 21.78 12.59 9.27
C LYS A 211 22.54 11.86 8.17
N GLN A 212 22.27 12.18 6.90
CA GLN A 212 23.04 11.65 5.80
C GLN A 212 24.52 12.01 5.92
N ASN A 213 25.39 11.16 5.37
CA ASN A 213 26.80 11.49 5.21
C ASN A 213 27.00 12.49 4.07
N ASP A 214 26.61 13.74 4.30
CA ASP A 214 26.94 14.80 3.36
C ASP A 214 28.40 15.24 3.49
N SER A 215 29.02 15.50 2.33
CA SER A 215 30.31 16.17 2.32
C SER A 215 30.15 17.57 2.92
N ILE A 216 31.21 18.09 3.55
CA ILE A 216 31.25 19.45 4.17
C ILE A 216 30.85 20.58 3.18
N PHE A 217 30.74 20.28 1.88
CA PHE A 217 30.36 21.20 0.80
C PHE A 217 29.07 20.80 0.05
N GLY A 218 28.30 19.84 0.58
CA GLY A 218 27.05 19.34 -0.03
C GLY A 218 25.86 20.29 0.15
N PRO A 219 24.75 20.07 -0.58
CA PRO A 219 23.48 20.76 -0.34
C PRO A 219 22.97 20.51 1.10
N ARG A 220 21.99 21.29 1.54
CA ARG A 220 21.44 21.16 2.90
C ARG A 220 20.70 19.84 3.05
N ASN A 221 20.82 19.20 4.21
CA ASN A 221 20.02 18.04 4.60
C ASN A 221 18.59 18.50 4.93
N GLU A 222 17.80 18.78 3.90
CA GLU A 222 16.39 19.08 4.03
C GLU A 222 15.61 17.77 3.90
N VAL A 223 14.68 17.51 4.82
CA VAL A 223 13.88 16.27 4.83
C VAL A 223 12.41 16.64 4.67
N TYR A 224 11.68 15.85 3.89
CA TYR A 224 10.22 15.88 3.86
C TYR A 224 9.65 14.46 3.92
N TRP A 225 8.37 14.38 4.27
CA TRP A 225 7.66 13.12 4.42
C TRP A 225 6.46 13.07 3.49
N SER A 226 6.18 11.89 2.96
CA SER A 226 4.98 11.61 2.18
C SER A 226 4.16 10.51 2.85
N PHE A 227 2.85 10.72 2.92
CA PHE A 227 1.90 9.86 3.61
C PHE A 227 0.72 9.52 2.70
N ALA A 228 0.26 8.27 2.78
CA ALA A 228 -1.05 7.87 2.31
C ALA A 228 -1.66 6.85 3.29
N ALA A 229 -2.97 6.92 3.51
CA ALA A 229 -3.71 5.99 4.34
C ALA A 229 -5.10 5.75 3.74
N GLY A 230 -5.62 4.55 3.90
CA GLY A 230 -6.94 4.17 3.41
C GLY A 230 -7.52 3.00 4.21
N ALA A 231 -8.82 3.05 4.46
CA ALA A 231 -9.55 2.02 5.20
C ALA A 231 -10.74 1.50 4.42
N ASP A 232 -11.19 0.33 4.83
CA ASP A 232 -12.35 -0.36 4.27
C ASP A 232 -13.71 0.30 4.56
N GLY A 233 -13.76 1.27 5.47
CA GLY A 233 -14.88 2.20 5.60
C GLY A 233 -14.93 3.29 4.52
N GLY A 234 -14.03 3.25 3.53
CA GLY A 234 -13.97 4.18 2.39
C GLY A 234 -13.28 5.51 2.68
N ALA A 235 -12.83 5.75 3.91
CA ALA A 235 -12.04 6.93 4.26
C ALA A 235 -10.62 6.81 3.72
N GLN A 236 -10.10 7.91 3.18
CA GLN A 236 -8.81 7.96 2.49
C GLN A 236 -8.15 9.30 2.73
N LYS A 237 -6.82 9.30 2.86
CA LYS A 237 -6.03 10.51 3.04
C LYS A 237 -4.64 10.36 2.46
N SER A 238 -4.13 11.43 1.86
CA SER A 238 -2.72 11.54 1.51
C SER A 238 -2.25 12.95 1.48
N PHE A 239 -0.96 13.14 1.72
CA PHE A 239 -0.33 14.43 1.61
C PHE A 239 1.19 14.26 1.67
N LYS A 240 1.91 15.32 1.32
CA LYS A 240 3.31 15.49 1.67
C LYS A 240 3.46 16.67 2.61
N THR A 241 4.49 16.63 3.44
CA THR A 241 4.84 17.77 4.29
C THR A 241 5.57 18.84 3.47
N GLY A 242 5.71 20.02 4.05
CA GLY A 242 6.82 20.90 3.67
C GLY A 242 8.16 20.30 4.09
N GLU A 243 9.24 20.95 3.67
CA GLU A 243 10.59 20.64 4.13
C GLU A 243 10.77 21.10 5.58
N TYR A 244 11.53 20.33 6.37
CA TYR A 244 11.81 20.64 7.78
C TYR A 244 13.10 21.45 7.99
N GLY A 245 13.64 22.03 6.92
CA GLY A 245 14.92 22.75 6.93
C GLY A 245 16.09 21.83 7.25
N GLU A 246 17.20 22.41 7.71
CA GLU A 246 18.38 21.65 8.15
C GLU A 246 18.02 20.77 9.35
N VAL A 247 18.13 19.45 9.17
CA VAL A 247 17.88 18.45 10.22
C VAL A 247 19.21 17.81 10.64
N GLU A 248 19.58 17.99 11.91
CA GLU A 248 20.81 17.44 12.48
C GLU A 248 20.59 16.14 13.25
N SER A 249 21.65 15.36 13.46
CA SER A 249 21.55 14.15 14.29
C SER A 249 21.21 14.54 15.73
N GLY A 250 20.15 13.94 16.28
CA GLY A 250 19.58 14.26 17.58
C GLY A 250 18.40 15.23 17.53
N ASP A 251 18.11 15.85 16.38
CA ASP A 251 16.98 16.76 16.26
C ASP A 251 15.64 16.02 16.35
N VAL A 252 14.69 16.65 17.03
CA VAL A 252 13.29 16.26 17.05
C VAL A 252 12.47 17.37 16.41
N ARG A 253 11.58 17.01 15.48
CA ARG A 253 10.69 17.93 14.77
C ARG A 253 9.25 17.51 15.01
N GLN A 254 8.46 18.46 15.50
CA GLN A 254 7.03 18.31 15.71
C GLN A 254 6.31 18.42 14.37
N MET A 255 5.33 17.54 14.15
CA MET A 255 4.54 17.49 12.92
C MET A 255 3.08 17.84 13.21
N ASN A 256 2.45 17.15 14.17
CA ASN A 256 1.05 17.36 14.57
C ASN A 256 0.09 17.38 13.35
N ILE A 257 0.21 16.37 12.49
CA ILE A 257 -0.55 16.23 11.25
C ILE A 257 -1.43 14.99 11.34
N ASP A 258 -2.67 15.12 10.89
CA ASP A 258 -3.60 14.01 10.84
C ASP A 258 -3.19 13.03 9.72
N PHE A 259 -2.81 11.81 10.09
CA PHE A 259 -2.46 10.72 9.18
C PHE A 259 -3.72 10.09 8.56
N PHE A 260 -4.73 9.82 9.38
CA PHE A 260 -5.99 9.22 8.96
C PHE A 260 -7.14 9.65 9.89
N GLU A 261 -8.32 9.81 9.30
CA GLU A 261 -9.58 10.02 10.02
C GLU A 261 -10.68 9.26 9.27
N GLY A 262 -11.34 8.32 9.93
CA GLY A 262 -12.41 7.58 9.29
C GLY A 262 -12.84 6.30 9.98
N VAL A 263 -13.93 5.74 9.47
CA VAL A 263 -14.45 4.44 9.88
C VAL A 263 -13.53 3.33 9.39
N VAL A 264 -13.30 2.35 10.25
CA VAL A 264 -12.57 1.12 9.92
C VAL A 264 -13.43 -0.07 10.34
N HIS A 265 -13.86 -0.91 9.40
CA HIS A 265 -14.64 -2.10 9.70
C HIS A 265 -13.73 -3.30 10.04
N GLY A 266 -12.65 -3.47 9.29
CA GLY A 266 -11.76 -4.62 9.35
C GLY A 266 -10.28 -4.24 9.32
N HIS A 267 -9.88 -3.29 8.46
CA HIS A 267 -8.48 -2.89 8.33
C HIS A 267 -8.23 -1.48 7.82
N LEU A 268 -7.06 -0.98 8.22
CA LEU A 268 -6.49 0.28 7.79
C LEU A 268 -5.11 0.01 7.19
N GLY A 269 -4.84 0.55 6.01
CA GLY A 269 -3.54 0.54 5.37
C GLY A 269 -2.87 1.91 5.39
N GLY A 270 -1.54 1.92 5.40
CA GLY A 270 -0.72 3.12 5.45
C GLY A 270 0.59 2.95 4.68
N HIS A 271 0.97 4.00 3.97
CA HIS A 271 2.22 4.12 3.23
C HIS A 271 2.94 5.38 3.67
N ILE A 272 4.21 5.23 4.04
CA ILE A 272 5.03 6.32 4.56
C ILE A 272 6.40 6.30 3.88
N GLU A 273 6.81 7.47 3.39
CA GLU A 273 8.14 7.67 2.82
C GLU A 273 8.83 8.87 3.46
N CYS A 274 10.13 8.71 3.69
CA CYS A 274 11.05 9.77 4.06
C CYS A 274 11.95 10.08 2.87
N TRP A 275 12.08 11.35 2.52
CA TRP A 275 12.81 11.82 1.36
C TRP A 275 13.81 12.91 1.76
N GLU A 276 14.95 12.92 1.08
CA GLU A 276 15.83 14.09 1.04
C GLU A 276 15.28 15.11 0.03
N ALA A 277 15.33 16.38 0.39
CA ALA A 277 15.02 17.50 -0.48
C ALA A 277 16.32 18.07 -1.03
N ASP A 278 16.85 17.45 -2.06
CA ASP A 278 17.76 18.09 -2.99
C ASP A 278 17.14 18.08 -4.40
N ASP A 279 17.28 19.21 -5.11
CA ASP A 279 17.03 19.53 -6.54
C ASP A 279 16.12 18.59 -7.39
N SER A 280 15.01 18.12 -6.82
CA SER A 280 14.07 17.18 -7.44
C SER A 280 12.85 17.90 -8.00
N ASP A 281 12.43 17.50 -9.21
CA ASP A 281 11.26 18.09 -9.89
C ASP A 281 9.97 17.64 -9.20
N SER A 282 9.46 18.50 -8.31
CA SER A 282 8.35 18.24 -7.41
C SER A 282 7.06 17.74 -8.07
N GLU A 283 6.83 18.02 -9.35
CA GLU A 283 5.60 17.62 -10.06
C GLU A 283 5.54 16.11 -10.35
N PHE A 284 6.68 15.50 -10.69
CA PHE A 284 6.77 14.06 -10.95
C PHE A 284 6.50 13.26 -9.68
N TYR A 285 7.14 13.67 -8.58
CA TYR A 285 7.01 13.03 -7.28
C TYR A 285 5.59 13.14 -6.73
N ASN A 286 4.96 14.31 -6.85
CA ASN A 286 3.56 14.48 -6.42
C ASN A 286 2.63 13.51 -7.16
N LYS A 287 2.78 13.39 -8.48
CA LYS A 287 1.99 12.46 -9.28
C LYS A 287 2.29 11.00 -8.94
N MET A 288 3.55 10.67 -8.63
CA MET A 288 3.94 9.34 -8.14
C MET A 288 3.23 8.99 -6.86
N VAL A 289 3.35 9.84 -5.83
CA VAL A 289 2.71 9.63 -4.54
C VAL A 289 1.19 9.52 -4.70
N GLU A 290 0.56 10.35 -5.54
CA GLU A 290 -0.88 10.23 -5.87
C GLU A 290 -1.25 8.91 -6.56
N THR A 291 -0.35 8.37 -7.38
CA THR A 291 -0.49 7.06 -8.04
C THR A 291 -0.39 5.93 -7.03
N LEU A 292 0.67 5.95 -6.21
CA LEU A 292 0.93 4.97 -5.14
C LEU A 292 -0.24 4.93 -4.16
N ARG A 293 -0.81 6.10 -3.88
CA ARG A 293 -2.03 6.28 -3.12
C ARG A 293 -3.25 5.63 -3.78
N SER A 294 -3.55 5.95 -5.03
CA SER A 294 -4.74 5.42 -5.73
C SER A 294 -4.70 3.88 -5.85
N ILE A 295 -3.49 3.32 -5.94
CA ILE A 295 -3.27 1.87 -5.94
C ILE A 295 -3.44 1.33 -4.54
N GLY A 296 -2.78 1.92 -3.53
CA GLY A 296 -2.96 1.53 -2.13
C GLY A 296 -4.45 1.49 -1.74
N GLU A 297 -5.22 2.50 -2.13
CA GLU A 297 -6.69 2.57 -1.98
C GLU A 297 -7.38 1.35 -2.63
N TYR A 298 -7.16 1.11 -3.94
CA TYR A 298 -7.76 -0.01 -4.68
C TYR A 298 -7.43 -1.40 -4.08
N LEU A 299 -6.23 -1.55 -3.55
CA LEU A 299 -5.73 -2.82 -3.04
C LEU A 299 -6.18 -3.11 -1.63
N MET A 300 -6.40 -2.05 -0.84
CA MET A 300 -7.02 -2.16 0.47
C MET A 300 -8.50 -2.50 0.32
N ASP A 301 -9.20 -1.91 -0.67
CA ASP A 301 -10.58 -2.27 -1.05
C ASP A 301 -10.68 -3.75 -1.46
N ALA A 302 -9.78 -4.22 -2.32
CA ALA A 302 -9.72 -5.63 -2.70
C ALA A 302 -9.38 -6.56 -1.52
N ALA A 303 -8.63 -6.08 -0.51
CA ALA A 303 -8.39 -6.82 0.72
C ALA A 303 -9.65 -6.93 1.60
N VAL A 304 -10.56 -5.94 1.55
CA VAL A 304 -11.89 -6.02 2.19
C VAL A 304 -12.69 -7.14 1.58
N ASP A 305 -12.85 -7.10 0.26
CA ASP A 305 -13.67 -8.06 -0.46
C ASP A 305 -13.11 -9.47 -0.33
N ALA A 306 -11.78 -9.60 -0.25
CA ALA A 306 -11.10 -10.88 -0.03
C ALA A 306 -11.30 -11.47 1.37
N THR A 307 -11.53 -10.63 2.38
CA THR A 307 -11.59 -11.03 3.81
C THR A 307 -13.01 -11.06 4.37
N GLN A 308 -14.02 -10.57 3.65
CA GLN A 308 -15.43 -10.72 4.01
C GLN A 308 -15.92 -12.18 3.89
N GLU A 309 -16.54 -12.70 4.96
CA GLU A 309 -17.14 -14.05 4.99
C GLU A 309 -18.23 -14.25 3.91
N SER A 310 -18.96 -13.19 3.55
CA SER A 310 -20.02 -13.19 2.54
C SER A 310 -19.54 -13.41 1.10
N ALA A 311 -18.25 -13.17 0.82
CA ALA A 311 -17.66 -13.42 -0.50
C ALA A 311 -17.26 -14.89 -0.72
N GLY A 312 -17.51 -15.78 0.25
CA GLY A 312 -17.05 -17.17 0.19
C GLY A 312 -15.51 -17.24 0.20
N SER A 313 -14.87 -16.36 0.96
CA SER A 313 -13.43 -16.06 0.91
C SER A 313 -12.55 -17.31 0.74
N ASN A 314 -12.03 -17.48 -0.47
CA ASN A 314 -11.15 -18.58 -0.90
C ASN A 314 -9.75 -18.57 -0.24
N TRP A 315 -9.53 -17.81 0.83
CA TRP A 315 -8.33 -17.95 1.68
C TRP A 315 -8.33 -19.27 2.48
N GLY A 316 -9.41 -20.05 2.42
CA GLY A 316 -9.53 -21.39 2.99
C GLY A 316 -9.14 -22.52 2.03
N GLY A 317 -7.85 -22.86 1.97
CA GLY A 317 -7.36 -24.15 1.44
C GLY A 317 -7.27 -25.21 2.55
N SER A 318 -7.17 -26.49 2.17
CA SER A 318 -7.25 -27.69 3.02
C SER A 318 -6.16 -27.88 4.11
N THR A 319 -5.41 -26.83 4.47
CA THR A 319 -4.25 -26.88 5.38
C THR A 319 -4.34 -25.93 6.58
N GLY A 320 -5.52 -25.37 6.87
CA GLY A 320 -5.71 -24.41 7.97
C GLY A 320 -5.80 -22.97 7.44
N LYS A 321 -6.72 -22.17 8.00
CA LYS A 321 -7.00 -20.81 7.56
C LYS A 321 -5.83 -19.89 7.93
N PRO A 322 -5.29 -19.08 7.00
CA PRO A 322 -4.43 -17.98 7.38
C PRO A 322 -5.23 -16.93 8.16
N GLY A 323 -4.61 -16.30 9.15
CA GLY A 323 -5.23 -15.25 9.97
C GLY A 323 -5.44 -13.95 9.17
N LYS A 324 -6.36 -13.06 9.60
CA LYS A 324 -6.61 -11.76 8.92
C LYS A 324 -5.33 -10.98 8.63
N GLY A 325 -4.38 -10.97 9.58
CA GLY A 325 -3.09 -10.30 9.41
C GLY A 325 -2.22 -10.87 8.27
N GLU A 326 -2.30 -12.18 7.99
CA GLU A 326 -1.56 -12.81 6.89
C GLU A 326 -2.17 -12.46 5.53
N ALA A 327 -3.50 -12.39 5.44
CA ALA A 327 -4.20 -11.95 4.23
C ALA A 327 -3.85 -10.49 3.90
N ILE A 328 -3.92 -9.60 4.89
CA ILE A 328 -3.51 -8.19 4.76
C ILE A 328 -2.04 -8.12 4.32
N LEU A 329 -1.14 -8.84 5.01
CA LEU A 329 0.28 -8.83 4.67
C LEU A 329 0.53 -9.23 3.22
N ALA A 330 -0.09 -10.31 2.75
CA ALA A 330 0.12 -10.79 1.39
C ALA A 330 -0.38 -9.81 0.35
N LEU A 331 -1.55 -9.20 0.55
CA LEU A 331 -2.12 -8.22 -0.36
C LEU A 331 -1.30 -6.93 -0.39
N VAL A 332 -0.90 -6.40 0.77
CA VAL A 332 0.02 -5.26 0.84
C VAL A 332 1.34 -5.58 0.14
N ALA A 333 1.89 -6.78 0.38
CA ALA A 333 3.20 -7.14 -0.16
C ALA A 333 3.26 -7.28 -1.67
N ILE A 334 2.30 -7.98 -2.30
CA ILE A 334 2.32 -8.10 -3.78
C ILE A 334 2.21 -6.73 -4.46
N CYS A 335 1.63 -5.78 -3.77
CA CYS A 335 1.36 -4.45 -4.26
C CYS A 335 2.48 -3.47 -4.04
N THR A 336 3.04 -3.44 -2.83
CA THR A 336 4.28 -2.72 -2.53
C THR A 336 5.38 -3.10 -3.50
N VAL A 337 5.49 -4.39 -3.83
CA VAL A 337 6.48 -4.85 -4.82
C VAL A 337 6.15 -4.30 -6.21
N LEU A 338 4.87 -4.21 -6.61
CA LEU A 338 4.49 -3.58 -7.89
C LEU A 338 4.91 -2.11 -7.92
N VAL A 339 4.58 -1.38 -6.87
CA VAL A 339 4.96 0.03 -6.67
C VAL A 339 6.47 0.19 -6.80
N ALA A 340 7.25 -0.62 -6.07
CA ALA A 340 8.71 -0.60 -6.15
C ALA A 340 9.22 -0.86 -7.57
N GLU A 341 8.63 -1.82 -8.29
CA GLU A 341 9.01 -2.13 -9.66
C GLU A 341 8.69 -0.98 -10.63
N LEU A 342 7.54 -0.32 -10.47
CA LEU A 342 7.17 0.84 -11.30
C LEU A 342 8.07 2.06 -11.01
N VAL A 343 8.35 2.35 -9.74
CA VAL A 343 9.29 3.42 -9.37
C VAL A 343 10.66 3.16 -10.00
N ALA A 344 11.21 1.96 -9.81
CA ALA A 344 12.49 1.56 -10.41
C ALA A 344 12.46 1.52 -11.95
N PHE A 345 11.29 1.37 -12.55
CA PHE A 345 11.10 1.39 -14.00
C PHE A 345 11.13 2.81 -14.57
N PHE A 346 10.55 3.78 -13.87
CA PHE A 346 10.46 5.17 -14.31
C PHE A 346 11.63 6.06 -13.84
N ARG A 347 12.34 5.65 -12.78
CA ARG A 347 13.37 6.46 -12.11
C ARG A 347 14.76 5.82 -12.03
N ASN A 348 15.71 6.67 -11.62
CA ASN A 348 17.09 6.36 -11.31
C ASN A 348 17.37 6.99 -9.93
N ASP A 349 17.08 6.28 -8.83
CA ASP A 349 16.98 6.88 -7.48
C ASP A 349 18.33 7.11 -6.78
N ASP A 350 18.57 8.34 -6.29
CA ASP A 350 19.60 8.61 -5.27
C ASP A 350 19.01 9.25 -3.98
N ASP A 351 17.79 9.82 -4.00
CA ASP A 351 17.28 10.73 -2.92
C ASP A 351 16.23 10.10 -1.97
N LEU A 352 15.82 8.84 -2.20
CA LEU A 352 14.94 8.12 -1.27
C LEU A 352 15.73 7.73 -0.02
N VAL A 353 15.29 8.19 1.16
CA VAL A 353 15.85 7.73 2.43
C VAL A 353 15.31 6.33 2.73
N TYR A 354 13.99 6.21 2.88
CA TYR A 354 13.35 4.94 3.23
C TYR A 354 11.85 4.95 2.96
N ARG A 355 11.28 3.79 2.63
CA ARG A 355 9.84 3.57 2.48
C ARG A 355 9.36 2.48 3.43
N ARG A 356 8.19 2.66 4.03
CA ARG A 356 7.56 1.64 4.87
C ARG A 356 6.05 1.57 4.65
N GLU A 357 5.54 0.37 4.65
CA GLU A 357 4.12 0.10 4.66
C GLU A 357 3.68 -0.42 6.04
N ILE A 358 2.60 0.15 6.53
CA ILE A 358 2.01 -0.18 7.82
C ILE A 358 0.55 -0.53 7.59
N ALA A 359 0.07 -1.59 8.22
CA ALA A 359 -1.34 -1.95 8.14
C ALA A 359 -1.83 -2.41 9.51
N PHE A 360 -3.14 -2.30 9.74
CA PHE A 360 -3.77 -2.58 11.02
C PHE A 360 -5.02 -3.40 10.79
N THR A 361 -5.28 -4.38 11.65
CA THR A 361 -6.65 -4.88 11.85
C THR A 361 -7.40 -3.93 12.77
N THR A 362 -8.74 -3.93 12.74
CA THR A 362 -9.57 -3.20 13.71
C THR A 362 -9.18 -3.55 15.16
N SER A 363 -8.98 -4.84 15.46
CA SER A 363 -8.51 -5.28 16.78
C SER A 363 -7.12 -4.71 17.15
N GLY A 364 -6.24 -4.53 16.16
CA GLY A 364 -4.95 -3.86 16.36
C GLY A 364 -5.11 -2.36 16.64
N LEU A 365 -6.07 -1.68 16.00
CA LEU A 365 -6.38 -0.28 16.27
C LEU A 365 -7.02 -0.09 17.65
N ASP A 366 -7.94 -0.96 18.04
CA ASP A 366 -8.55 -0.96 19.38
C ASP A 366 -7.49 -1.12 20.46
N ALA A 367 -6.67 -2.17 20.33
CA ALA A 367 -5.61 -2.44 21.29
C ALA A 367 -4.56 -1.31 21.33
N TRP A 368 -4.32 -0.60 20.21
CA TRP A 368 -3.46 0.59 20.19
C TRP A 368 -4.12 1.77 20.91
N ALA A 369 -5.39 2.04 20.63
CA ALA A 369 -6.15 3.12 21.26
C ALA A 369 -6.28 2.94 22.78
N GLU A 370 -6.12 1.73 23.31
CA GLU A 370 -6.12 1.45 24.76
C GLU A 370 -4.73 1.56 25.43
N ARG A 371 -3.65 1.75 24.66
CA ARG A 371 -2.30 1.85 25.24
C ARG A 371 -2.14 3.14 26.07
N PRO A 372 -1.35 3.13 27.17
CA PRO A 372 -1.21 4.27 28.08
C PRO A 372 -0.80 5.60 27.43
N ASN A 373 -0.02 5.55 26.34
CA ASN A 373 0.45 6.72 25.60
C ASN A 373 -0.25 6.91 24.25
N HIS A 374 -1.14 5.98 23.86
CA HIS A 374 -1.75 5.93 22.52
C HIS A 374 -0.74 5.99 21.37
N GLU A 375 0.54 5.72 21.62
CA GLU A 375 1.65 6.04 20.72
C GLU A 375 2.40 4.77 20.29
N LEU A 376 2.84 4.77 19.04
CA LEU A 376 3.81 3.80 18.50
C LEU A 376 4.89 4.54 17.71
N SER A 377 6.10 3.98 17.71
CA SER A 377 7.21 4.50 16.90
C SER A 377 7.65 3.53 15.80
N PHE A 378 8.05 4.10 14.67
CA PHE A 378 8.43 3.38 13.46
C PHE A 378 9.80 3.88 12.96
N MET A 379 10.75 2.97 12.80
CA MET A 379 12.09 3.28 12.30
C MET A 379 12.15 3.32 10.76
N PHE A 380 12.85 4.32 10.24
CA PHE A 380 13.16 4.56 8.82
C PHE A 380 14.68 4.67 8.68
N ASP A 381 15.36 3.55 8.37
CA ASP A 381 16.83 3.50 8.30
C ASP A 381 17.30 3.34 6.84
N GLY A 382 17.60 4.48 6.21
CA GLY A 382 18.16 4.56 4.86
C GLY A 382 19.63 4.15 4.77
N GLY A 383 20.29 3.83 5.88
CA GLY A 383 21.73 3.60 5.93
C GLY A 383 22.50 4.92 5.80
N SER A 384 23.29 5.08 4.73
CA SER A 384 24.05 6.32 4.53
C SER A 384 23.19 7.56 4.29
N ASN A 385 21.95 7.37 3.87
CA ASN A 385 20.96 8.41 3.55
C ASN A 385 20.17 8.86 4.79
N GLY A 386 20.69 8.57 5.98
CA GLY A 386 20.06 8.95 7.24
C GLY A 386 19.25 7.85 7.93
N LYS A 387 18.82 8.15 9.15
CA LYS A 387 18.02 7.30 10.03
C LYS A 387 17.06 8.18 10.83
N HIS A 388 15.77 7.92 10.67
CA HIS A 388 14.71 8.65 11.33
C HIS A 388 13.78 7.71 12.07
N GLU A 389 13.19 8.18 13.16
CA GLU A 389 12.11 7.50 13.86
C GLU A 389 10.89 8.41 13.85
N LEU A 390 9.73 7.84 13.54
CA LEU A 390 8.47 8.55 13.39
C LEU A 390 7.48 8.04 14.43
N TRP A 391 6.83 8.94 15.16
CA TRP A 391 5.82 8.59 16.16
C TRP A 391 4.42 8.91 15.64
N LEU A 392 3.54 7.93 15.74
CA LEU A 392 2.12 8.09 15.47
C LEU A 392 1.33 7.89 16.75
N THR A 393 0.16 8.52 16.84
CA THR A 393 -0.84 8.28 17.87
C THR A 393 -2.14 7.75 17.27
N CYS A 394 -2.91 6.99 18.04
CA CYS A 394 -4.21 6.45 17.66
C CYS A 394 -5.25 6.75 18.74
N GLU A 395 -6.34 7.40 18.36
CA GLU A 395 -7.50 7.64 19.22
C GLU A 395 -8.75 7.01 18.58
N GLN A 396 -9.58 6.34 19.39
CA GLN A 396 -10.89 5.87 18.95
C GLN A 396 -11.94 6.95 19.23
N GLY A 397 -12.70 7.30 18.19
CA GLY A 397 -13.79 8.24 18.22
C GLY A 397 -15.13 7.60 18.56
N SER A 398 -16.12 8.46 18.81
CA SER A 398 -17.53 8.08 18.77
C SER A 398 -18.21 8.85 17.65
N ILE A 399 -18.96 8.18 16.78
CA ILE A 399 -19.85 8.86 15.83
C ILE A 399 -20.98 9.48 16.67
N PRO A 400 -21.25 10.80 16.56
CA PRO A 400 -22.32 11.42 17.31
C PRO A 400 -23.65 10.71 17.00
N GLY A 401 -24.17 9.99 18.00
CA GLY A 401 -25.51 9.44 17.94
C GLY A 401 -26.52 10.58 17.93
N ASP A 402 -27.41 10.56 16.94
CA ASP A 402 -28.60 11.40 16.83
C ASP A 402 -28.43 12.77 16.15
N THR A 403 -28.41 12.76 14.81
CA THR A 403 -29.21 13.73 14.05
C THR A 403 -30.31 12.96 13.32
N THR A 404 -31.45 12.83 13.97
CA THR A 404 -32.74 12.76 13.29
C THR A 404 -32.73 13.68 12.06
N ILE A 405 -32.65 13.08 10.87
CA ILE A 405 -32.88 13.79 9.61
C ILE A 405 -34.38 14.12 9.58
N PRO A 406 -34.79 15.40 9.64
CA PRO A 406 -36.18 15.75 9.45
C PRO A 406 -36.48 15.65 7.96
N GLY A 407 -37.27 14.66 7.58
CA GLY A 407 -38.06 14.68 6.35
C GLY A 407 -37.32 14.23 5.09
N ASP A 408 -37.59 12.99 4.72
CA ASP A 408 -38.03 12.59 3.37
C ASP A 408 -37.51 13.48 2.22
N THR A 409 -36.34 13.16 1.70
CA THR A 409 -36.04 13.43 0.29
C THR A 409 -35.26 12.24 -0.25
N THR A 410 -35.98 11.36 -0.94
CA THR A 410 -35.41 10.35 -1.82
C THR A 410 -34.31 10.98 -2.69
N ILE A 411 -33.06 10.61 -2.47
CA ILE A 411 -31.98 10.86 -3.42
C ILE A 411 -32.11 9.75 -4.49
N PRO A 412 -32.44 10.08 -5.75
CA PRO A 412 -32.47 9.06 -6.77
C PRO A 412 -31.05 8.59 -7.05
N VAL A 413 -30.85 7.28 -7.00
CA VAL A 413 -29.69 6.59 -7.56
C VAL A 413 -29.65 6.92 -9.06
N SER A 414 -28.89 7.93 -9.46
CA SER A 414 -28.62 8.15 -10.88
C SER A 414 -27.50 7.19 -11.32
N LYS A 415 -27.90 5.98 -11.70
CA LYS A 415 -27.26 5.32 -12.84
C LYS A 415 -27.42 6.27 -14.03
N ASN A 416 -26.34 6.89 -14.49
CA ASN A 416 -26.21 7.26 -15.89
C ASN A 416 -24.74 7.38 -16.28
N MET A 417 -24.30 6.34 -16.97
CA MET A 417 -23.26 6.42 -17.99
C MET A 417 -23.61 7.48 -19.04
N ASN A 418 -22.54 8.00 -19.62
CA ASN A 418 -22.36 8.53 -20.97
C ASN A 418 -22.55 10.03 -21.26
N THR A 419 -21.43 10.53 -21.81
CA THR A 419 -21.26 11.49 -22.90
C THR A 419 -21.52 12.96 -22.59
N VAL A 420 -20.61 13.84 -23.03
CA VAL A 420 -20.78 14.59 -24.29
C VAL A 420 -19.67 15.66 -24.50
N ASN A 421 -19.08 15.60 -25.69
CA ASN A 421 -18.55 16.67 -26.58
C ASN A 421 -17.30 17.51 -26.26
N THR A 422 -16.27 17.19 -27.05
CA THR A 422 -15.56 18.13 -27.94
C THR A 422 -16.45 19.23 -28.53
N ARG A 423 -15.99 20.49 -28.47
CA ARG A 423 -16.28 21.51 -29.49
C ARG A 423 -15.17 22.56 -29.59
N VAL A 424 -14.61 22.57 -30.82
CA VAL A 424 -13.86 23.60 -31.58
C VAL A 424 -12.52 24.06 -31.03
#